data_AF-A0A952B890-F1
#
_entry.id   AF-A0A952B890-F1
#
_cell.length_a   1.000
_cell.length_b   1.000
_cell.length_c   1.000
_cell.angle_alpha   90.00
_cell.angle_beta   90.00
_cell.angle_gamma   90.00
#
_symmetry.space_group_name_H-M   'P 1'
#
loop_
_entity.id
_entity.type
_entity.pdbx_description
1 polymer ?
#
loop_
_entity_poly.entity_id
_entity_poly.type
_entity_poly.pdbx_seq_one_letter_code
_entity_poly.pdbx_strand_id
1 'polypeptide(L)'
;MKGFLSFVVLAALLYCLTGCTQYWYQEGKTYSKCADELRVCREEMLKYADLKTIKIGGYDARFIEECMTEKGYISVTENDLPLRVKRKDPPKWYMHGVAGTLDE
;
A
#
# COMPACT_ATOMS: atom_id res chain seq x y z
N MET A 1 14.20 -1.69 38.15
CA MET A 1 14.75 -1.37 36.81
C MET A 1 14.52 -2.48 35.77
N LYS A 2 14.66 -3.78 36.10
CA LYS A 2 14.37 -4.90 35.16
C LYS A 2 12.93 -4.93 34.62
N GLY A 3 11.93 -4.62 35.45
CA GLY A 3 10.52 -4.60 35.03
C GLY A 3 10.16 -3.49 34.03
N PHE A 4 10.83 -2.34 34.09
CA PHE A 4 10.58 -1.21 33.19
C PHE A 4 11.13 -1.47 31.79
N LEU A 5 12.34 -2.06 31.71
CA LEU A 5 12.94 -2.48 30.45
C LEU A 5 12.11 -3.57 29.76
N SER A 6 11.54 -4.50 30.53
CA SER A 6 10.67 -5.56 30.02
C SER A 6 9.35 -5.01 29.46
N PHE A 7 8.79 -3.96 30.07
CA PHE A 7 7.56 -3.32 29.60
C PHE A 7 7.76 -2.57 28.28
N VAL A 8 8.91 -1.90 28.11
CA VAL A 8 9.25 -1.18 26.87
C VAL A 8 9.45 -2.15 25.70
N VAL A 9 10.12 -3.28 25.93
CA VAL A 9 10.31 -4.31 24.89
C VAL A 9 8.99 -4.95 24.50
N LEU A 10 8.10 -5.23 25.46
CA LEU A 10 6.78 -5.80 25.19
C LEU A 10 5.88 -4.82 24.41
N ALA A 11 5.93 -3.53 24.76
CA ALA A 11 5.20 -2.49 24.05
C ALA A 11 5.71 -2.31 22.60
N ALA A 12 7.02 -2.35 22.38
CA ALA A 12 7.60 -2.29 21.03
C ALA A 12 7.18 -3.48 20.15
N LEU A 13 7.13 -4.69 20.73
CA LEU A 13 6.66 -5.90 20.05
C LEU A 13 5.17 -5.83 19.69
N LEU A 14 4.32 -5.24 20.53
CA LEU A 14 2.91 -5.04 20.26
C LEU A 14 2.66 -4.03 19.12
N TYR A 15 3.49 -2.98 19.01
CA TYR A 15 3.41 -2.04 17.89
C TYR A 15 3.87 -2.67 16.55
N CYS A 16 4.73 -3.68 16.58
CA CYS A 16 5.10 -4.43 15.36
C CYS A 16 3.98 -5.34 14.82
N LEU A 17 2.87 -5.52 15.55
CA LEU A 17 1.72 -6.32 15.09
C LEU A 17 0.75 -5.52 14.22
N THR A 18 0.92 -4.20 14.08
CA THR A 18 0.22 -3.44 13.05
C THR A 18 0.84 -3.80 11.69
N GLY A 19 0.08 -4.45 10.81
CA GLY A 19 0.59 -5.05 9.57
C GLY A 19 1.52 -4.09 8.80
N CYS A 20 2.73 -4.55 8.49
CA CYS A 20 3.71 -3.76 7.75
C CYS A 20 3.28 -3.50 6.29
N THR A 21 2.31 -4.27 5.79
CA THR A 21 1.82 -4.17 4.42
C THR A 21 0.64 -3.22 4.34
N GLN A 22 0.75 -2.28 3.40
CA GLN A 22 -0.32 -1.36 3.05
C GLN A 22 -0.90 -1.71 1.68
N TYR A 23 -2.18 -1.44 1.47
CA TYR A 23 -2.92 -1.75 0.25
C TYR A 23 -3.68 -0.53 -0.26
N TRP A 24 -3.74 -0.36 -1.57
CA TRP A 24 -4.72 0.53 -2.18
C TRP A 24 -6.11 -0.08 -2.09
N TYR A 25 -7.06 0.70 -1.58
CA TYR A 25 -8.43 0.26 -1.38
C TYR A 25 -9.43 1.41 -1.60
N GLN A 26 -10.58 1.07 -2.17
CA GLN A 26 -11.74 1.96 -2.27
C GLN A 26 -13.01 1.12 -2.17
N GLU A 27 -13.92 1.51 -1.28
CA GLU A 27 -15.21 0.85 -1.11
C GLU A 27 -15.98 0.84 -2.44
N GLY A 28 -16.56 -0.32 -2.80
CA GLY A 28 -17.32 -0.50 -4.04
C GLY A 28 -16.48 -0.66 -5.32
N LYS A 29 -15.14 -0.59 -5.26
CA LYS A 29 -14.28 -0.93 -6.40
C LYS A 29 -13.86 -2.40 -6.37
N THR A 30 -13.91 -3.04 -7.53
CA THR A 30 -13.44 -4.41 -7.70
C THR A 30 -11.91 -4.47 -7.63
N TYR A 31 -11.41 -5.64 -7.24
CA TYR A 31 -9.98 -5.92 -7.21
C TYR A 31 -9.32 -5.70 -8.59
N SER A 32 -9.95 -6.18 -9.68
CA SER A 32 -9.46 -5.96 -11.05
C SER A 32 -9.36 -4.48 -11.39
N LYS A 33 -10.36 -3.68 -11.02
CA LYS A 33 -10.38 -2.25 -11.29
C LYS A 33 -9.25 -1.52 -10.56
N CYS A 34 -9.03 -1.85 -9.28
CA CYS A 34 -7.92 -1.29 -8.51
C CYS A 34 -6.55 -1.69 -9.10
N ALA A 35 -6.40 -2.96 -9.50
CA ALA A 35 -5.17 -3.45 -10.13
C ALA A 35 -4.87 -2.73 -11.46
N ASP A 36 -5.89 -2.52 -12.28
CA ASP A 36 -5.75 -1.81 -13.55
C ASP A 36 -5.45 -0.34 -13.36
N GLU A 37 -6.10 0.33 -12.40
CA GLU A 37 -5.84 1.75 -12.15
C GLU A 37 -4.45 1.99 -11.56
N LEU A 38 -3.97 1.10 -10.69
CA LEU A 38 -2.58 1.12 -10.23
C LEU A 38 -1.60 0.90 -11.39
N ARG A 39 -1.91 -0.01 -12.32
CA ARG A 39 -1.09 -0.23 -13.52
C ARG A 39 -1.05 1.03 -14.39
N VAL A 40 -2.19 1.67 -14.63
CA VAL A 40 -2.27 2.93 -15.39
C VAL A 40 -1.44 4.03 -14.72
N CYS A 41 -1.52 4.19 -13.40
CA CYS A 41 -0.69 5.16 -12.66
C CYS A 41 0.82 4.87 -12.83
N ARG A 42 1.22 3.60 -12.83
CA ARG A 42 2.63 3.22 -13.07
C ARG A 42 3.07 3.51 -14.50
N GLU A 43 2.23 3.22 -15.48
CA GLU A 43 2.51 3.52 -16.89
C GLU A 43 2.63 5.02 -17.12
N GLU A 44 1.79 5.82 -16.46
CA GLU A 44 1.84 7.28 -16.53
C GLU A 44 3.12 7.83 -15.88
N MET A 45 3.45 7.37 -14.68
CA MET A 45 4.70 7.71 -14.01
C MET A 45 5.92 7.43 -14.90
N LEU A 46 5.92 6.30 -15.61
CA LEU A 46 7.02 5.93 -16.53
C LEU A 46 7.19 6.87 -17.72
N LYS A 47 6.15 7.64 -18.11
CA LYS A 47 6.28 8.67 -19.17
C LYS A 47 7.11 9.86 -18.71
N TYR A 48 7.05 10.18 -17.43
CA TYR A 48 7.75 11.32 -16.82
C TYR A 48 9.06 10.92 -16.15
N ALA A 49 9.23 9.64 -15.84
CA ALA A 49 10.45 9.12 -15.27
C ALA A 49 11.54 9.03 -16.34
N ASP A 50 12.56 9.88 -16.22
CA ASP A 50 13.81 9.65 -16.95
C ASP A 50 14.41 8.34 -16.44
N LEU A 51 14.40 7.29 -17.28
CA LEU A 51 14.89 5.94 -16.97
C LEU A 51 16.33 5.93 -16.42
N LYS A 52 17.13 6.96 -16.73
CA LYS A 52 18.51 7.13 -16.20
C LYS A 52 18.55 7.68 -14.77
N THR A 53 17.47 8.31 -14.32
CA THR A 53 17.34 8.99 -13.03
C THR A 53 16.36 8.31 -12.09
N ILE A 54 15.83 7.13 -12.47
CA ILE A 54 15.06 6.25 -11.59
C ILE A 54 16.00 5.66 -10.52
N LYS A 55 16.42 6.52 -9.61
CA LYS A 55 16.70 6.12 -8.24
C LYS A 55 15.34 5.87 -7.64
N ILE A 56 14.95 4.60 -7.60
CA ILE A 56 13.86 4.06 -6.78
C ILE A 56 13.92 4.81 -5.44
N GLY A 57 13.03 5.75 -5.19
CA GLY A 57 13.37 6.82 -4.25
C GLY A 57 12.36 7.94 -4.24
N GLY A 58 11.34 7.80 -3.40
CA GLY A 58 10.43 8.84 -2.92
C GLY A 58 9.52 9.48 -3.97
N TYR A 59 10.07 9.97 -5.07
CA TYR A 59 9.34 10.63 -6.15
C TYR A 59 8.39 9.66 -6.86
N ASP A 60 8.85 8.44 -7.13
CA ASP A 60 8.03 7.37 -7.72
C ASP A 60 6.87 7.00 -6.79
N ALA A 61 7.15 6.81 -5.50
CA ALA A 61 6.12 6.54 -4.50
C ALA A 61 5.08 7.67 -4.42
N ARG A 62 5.54 8.92 -4.38
CA ARG A 62 4.65 10.10 -4.29
C ARG A 62 3.78 10.28 -5.54
N PHE A 63 4.34 10.08 -6.74
CA PHE A 63 3.56 10.18 -7.98
C PHE A 63 2.44 9.13 -8.01
N ILE A 64 2.75 7.88 -7.63
CA ILE A 64 1.75 6.82 -7.57
C ILE A 64 0.70 7.12 -6.50
N GLU A 65 1.12 7.62 -5.34
CA GLU A 65 0.22 8.02 -4.26
C GLU A 65 -0.74 9.14 -4.69
N GLU A 66 -0.23 10.19 -5.32
CA GLU A 66 -1.05 11.28 -5.87
C GLU A 66 -2.04 10.74 -6.91
N CYS A 67 -1.57 9.96 -7.89
CA CYS A 67 -2.41 9.39 -8.94
C CYS A 67 -3.52 8.47 -8.40
N MET A 68 -3.21 7.63 -7.42
CA MET A 68 -4.21 6.74 -6.80
C MET A 68 -5.20 7.52 -5.93
N THR A 69 -4.73 8.53 -5.20
CA THR A 69 -5.57 9.41 -4.38
C THR A 69 -6.54 10.20 -5.25
N GLU A 70 -6.11 10.74 -6.38
CA GLU A 70 -6.98 11.43 -7.34
C GLU A 70 -8.08 10.52 -7.91
N LYS A 71 -7.80 9.22 -8.04
CA LYS A 71 -8.79 8.21 -8.44
C LYS A 71 -9.74 7.80 -7.31
N GLY A 72 -9.51 8.28 -6.08
CA GLY A 72 -10.34 8.03 -4.90
C GLY A 72 -9.92 6.83 -4.07
N TYR A 73 -8.73 6.27 -4.30
CA TYR A 73 -8.19 5.21 -3.45
C TYR A 73 -7.50 5.77 -2.23
N ILE A 74 -7.57 5.02 -1.14
CA ILE A 74 -6.81 5.28 0.08
C ILE A 74 -5.82 4.13 0.33
N SER A 75 -4.71 4.46 0.99
CA SER A 75 -3.78 3.46 1.49
C SER A 75 -4.22 3.01 2.89
N VAL A 76 -4.48 1.71 3.03
CA VAL A 76 -4.96 1.10 4.28
C VAL A 76 -4.04 -0.03 4.69
N THR A 77 -3.93 -0.29 5.99
CA THR A 77 -3.17 -1.45 6.47
C THR A 77 -3.98 -2.73 6.30
N GLU A 78 -3.32 -3.89 6.37
CA GLU A 78 -3.99 -5.19 6.33
C GLU A 78 -5.17 -5.30 7.31
N ASN A 79 -5.04 -4.69 8.49
CA ASN A 79 -6.03 -4.76 9.57
C ASN A 79 -7.26 -3.87 9.32
N ASP A 80 -7.12 -2.86 8.46
CA ASP A 80 -8.21 -1.93 8.13
C ASP A 80 -9.01 -2.40 6.90
N LEU A 81 -8.56 -3.45 6.22
CA LEU A 81 -9.28 -4.04 5.10
C LEU A 81 -10.51 -4.82 5.59
N PRO A 82 -11.66 -4.71 4.89
CA PRO A 82 -12.81 -5.54 5.21
C PRO A 82 -12.51 -7.03 4.99
N LEU A 83 -13.08 -7.90 5.83
CA LEU A 83 -12.85 -9.35 5.80
C LEU A 83 -13.15 -10.03 4.44
N ARG A 84 -14.01 -9.43 3.61
CA ARG A 84 -14.50 -10.00 2.35
C ARG A 84 -13.93 -9.30 1.11
N VAL A 85 -12.68 -8.84 1.17
CA VAL A 85 -11.99 -8.27 0.01
C VAL A 85 -10.92 -9.21 -0.51
N LYS A 86 -10.76 -9.25 -1.83
CA LYS A 86 -9.62 -9.89 -2.47
C LYS A 86 -8.44 -8.94 -2.35
N ARG A 87 -7.28 -9.48 -1.98
CA ARG A 87 -6.05 -8.70 -1.81
C ARG A 87 -4.86 -9.42 -2.40
N LYS A 88 -3.90 -8.64 -2.89
CA LYS A 88 -2.60 -9.11 -3.38
C LYS A 88 -1.50 -8.27 -2.79
N ASP A 89 -0.54 -8.97 -2.19
CA ASP A 89 0.62 -8.34 -1.56
C ASP A 89 1.47 -7.60 -2.59
N PRO A 90 2.11 -6.51 -2.17
CA PRO A 90 2.99 -5.76 -3.04
C PRO A 90 4.19 -6.63 -3.45
N PRO A 91 4.72 -6.43 -4.68
CA PRO A 91 5.90 -7.16 -5.13
C PRO A 91 7.17 -6.80 -4.34
N LYS A 92 7.17 -5.65 -3.65
CA LYS A 92 8.28 -5.15 -2.83
C LYS A 92 7.73 -4.48 -1.57
N TRP A 93 8.44 -4.62 -0.45
CA TRP A 93 8.01 -4.16 0.87
C TRP A 93 7.70 -2.65 0.99
N TYR A 94 8.29 -1.82 0.11
CA TYR A 94 8.08 -0.37 0.09
C TYR A 94 6.94 0.09 -0.84
N MET A 95 6.26 -0.86 -1.50
CA MET A 95 5.12 -0.57 -2.38
C MET A 95 3.81 -0.96 -1.70
N HIS A 96 2.72 -0.33 -2.13
CA HIS A 96 1.37 -0.72 -1.77
C HIS A 96 0.90 -1.93 -2.57
N GLY A 97 0.22 -2.86 -1.88
CA GLY A 97 -0.56 -3.93 -2.48
C GLY A 97 -1.86 -3.42 -3.09
N VAL A 98 -2.67 -4.35 -3.60
CA VAL A 98 -3.98 -4.04 -4.19
C VAL A 98 -5.05 -4.77 -3.41
N ALA A 99 -6.14 -4.09 -3.06
CA ALA A 99 -7.31 -4.68 -2.45
C ALA A 99 -8.62 -4.15 -3.07
N GLY A 100 -9.64 -5.00 -3.12
CA GLY A 100 -10.96 -4.61 -3.63
C GLY A 100 -12.00 -5.72 -3.48
N THR A 101 -13.25 -5.42 -3.84
CA THR A 101 -14.32 -6.42 -3.86
C THR A 101 -14.02 -7.52 -4.87
N LEU A 102 -14.60 -8.70 -4.67
CA LEU A 102 -14.44 -9.82 -5.60
C LEU A 102 -14.93 -9.41 -6.99
N ASP A 103 -14.14 -9.78 -8.00
CA ASP A 103 -14.56 -9.69 -9.40
C ASP A 103 -15.69 -10.72 -9.57
N GLU A 104 -16.91 -10.27 -9.93
CA GLU A 104 -18.02 -11.16 -10.28
C GLU A 104 -17.74 -11.97 -11.55
#